data_AF-A0A533RYA8-F1
#
_entry.id   AF-A0A533RYA8-F1
#
_cell.length_a   1.000
_cell.length_b   1.000
_cell.length_c   1.000
_cell.angle_alpha   90.00
_cell.angle_beta   90.00
_cell.angle_gamma   90.00
#
_symmetry.space_group_name_H-M   'P 1'
#
loop_
_entity.id
_entity.type
_entity.pdbx_description
1 polymer ?
#
loop_
_entity_poly.entity_id
_entity_poly.type
_entity_poly.pdbx_seq_one_letter_code
_entity_poly.pdbx_strand_id
1 'polypeptide(L)'
;MVSSFGLKHVSTRTWIVGALGAFGVAATYTLMHMSASGPQIQGLLNNLPSVALTFIAALITAWCAVQFERSSIERRTLIYLAAGAGFYALGSVAWAYIEMFQGVEVPFPGPPDLFFLLQYVPLTLAAWAGLLSFSGRVKLGPPLVISGVLVVATGAFLAYPLGDQVTGEAAPLQVALS
;
A
#
# COMPACT_ATOMS: atom_id res chain seq x y z
N MET A 1 14.47 9.75 32.72
CA MET A 1 15.18 8.59 32.12
C MET A 1 14.60 8.33 30.74
N VAL A 2 15.23 8.85 29.70
CA VAL A 2 14.91 8.54 28.30
C VAL A 2 15.65 7.25 27.99
N SER A 3 14.95 6.11 27.97
CA SER A 3 15.55 4.87 27.49
C SER A 3 15.87 5.09 26.01
N SER A 4 17.16 5.12 25.68
CA SER A 4 17.59 5.07 24.30
C SER A 4 16.89 3.89 23.62
N PHE A 5 16.13 4.17 22.57
CA PHE A 5 15.46 3.17 21.77
C PHE A 5 16.56 2.32 21.13
N GLY A 6 16.92 1.23 21.80
CA GLY A 6 18.04 0.39 21.44
C GLY A 6 17.72 -0.38 20.17
N LEU A 7 18.12 0.15 19.02
CA LEU A 7 18.28 -0.60 17.76
C LEU A 7 19.30 -1.76 17.85
N LYS A 8 19.78 -2.10 19.06
CA LYS A 8 20.96 -2.94 19.29
C LYS A 8 20.78 -4.43 18.97
N HIS A 9 19.59 -4.91 18.58
CA HIS A 9 19.38 -6.31 18.22
C HIS A 9 18.43 -6.53 17.02
N VAL A 10 18.56 -5.73 15.96
CA VAL A 10 17.96 -6.10 14.67
C VAL A 10 18.90 -7.07 13.95
N SER A 11 18.45 -8.28 13.67
CA SER A 11 19.28 -9.30 13.02
C SER A 11 19.70 -8.88 11.60
N THR A 12 20.87 -9.33 11.13
CA THR A 12 21.34 -9.09 9.75
C THR A 12 20.30 -9.55 8.72
N ARG A 13 19.57 -10.63 9.00
CA ARG A 13 18.50 -11.13 8.12
C ARG A 13 17.35 -10.13 7.98
N THR A 14 16.97 -9.47 9.09
CA THR A 14 15.93 -8.44 9.08
C THR A 14 16.35 -7.25 8.23
N TRP A 15 17.61 -6.84 8.30
CA TRP A 15 18.15 -5.77 7.44
C TRP A 15 18.16 -6.16 5.97
N ILE A 16 18.57 -7.40 5.65
CA ILE A 16 18.54 -7.91 4.26
C ILE A 16 17.12 -7.90 3.71
N VAL A 17 16.13 -8.39 4.47
CA VAL A 17 14.72 -8.38 4.03
C VAL A 17 14.21 -6.96 3.84
N GLY A 18 14.53 -6.04 4.76
CA GLY A 18 14.16 -4.63 4.63
C GLY A 18 14.80 -3.97 3.41
N ALA A 19 16.08 -4.23 3.14
CA ALA A 19 16.79 -3.72 1.98
C ALA A 19 16.24 -4.28 0.67
N LEU A 20 15.91 -5.58 0.61
CA LEU A 20 15.27 -6.20 -0.56
C LEU A 20 13.88 -5.62 -0.82
N GLY A 21 13.09 -5.37 0.23
CA GLY A 21 11.80 -4.70 0.12
C GLY A 21 11.94 -3.27 -0.43
N ALA A 22 12.83 -2.47 0.15
CA ALA A 22 13.09 -1.11 -0.31
C ALA A 22 13.61 -1.06 -1.75
N PHE A 23 14.52 -1.98 -2.11
CA PHE A 23 15.00 -2.13 -3.48
C PHE A 23 13.86 -2.51 -4.43
N GLY A 24 12.99 -3.44 -4.04
CA GLY A 24 11.83 -3.83 -4.83
C GLY A 24 10.92 -2.63 -5.15
N VAL A 25 10.59 -1.82 -4.14
CA VAL A 25 9.79 -0.60 -4.30
C VAL A 25 10.49 0.41 -5.22
N ALA A 26 11.79 0.65 -5.03
CA ALA A 26 12.56 1.55 -5.87
C ALA A 26 12.63 1.07 -7.33
N ALA A 27 12.81 -0.25 -7.54
CA ALA A 27 12.83 -0.86 -8.85
C ALA A 27 11.47 -0.73 -9.56
N THR A 28 10.36 -1.00 -8.86
CA THR A 28 9.02 -0.81 -9.43
C THR A 28 8.76 0.65 -9.79
N TYR A 29 9.16 1.59 -8.93
CA TYR A 29 9.00 3.02 -9.19
C TYR A 29 9.83 3.44 -10.42
N THR A 30 11.06 2.94 -10.54
CA THR A 30 11.92 3.22 -11.68
C THR A 30 11.31 2.66 -12.97
N LEU A 31 10.82 1.41 -12.95
CA LEU A 31 10.17 0.77 -14.09
C LEU A 31 8.92 1.54 -14.56
N MET A 32 8.11 2.07 -13.64
CA MET A 32 6.96 2.92 -13.96
C MET A 32 7.35 4.22 -14.68
N HIS A 33 8.56 4.74 -14.42
CA HIS A 33 9.06 5.99 -15.01
C HIS A 33 9.93 5.77 -16.26
N MET A 34 10.29 4.53 -16.57
CA MET A 34 10.96 4.22 -17.83
C MET A 34 9.93 4.35 -18.96
N SER A 35 10.12 5.36 -19.80
CA SER A 35 9.31 5.58 -21.00
C SER A 35 9.55 4.45 -22.01
N ALA A 36 8.82 3.35 -21.88
CA ALA A 36 8.87 2.25 -22.82
C ALA A 36 8.05 2.58 -24.07
N SER A 37 8.56 2.17 -25.23
CA SER A 37 7.95 2.44 -26.54
C SER A 37 6.72 1.55 -26.77
N GLY A 38 5.54 2.01 -26.33
CA GLY A 38 4.24 1.44 -26.70
C GLY A 38 3.20 1.50 -25.57
N PRO A 39 1.93 1.90 -25.84
CA PRO A 39 0.88 1.98 -24.82
C PRO A 39 0.66 0.68 -24.05
N GLN A 40 0.72 -0.47 -24.74
CA GLN A 40 0.54 -1.77 -24.09
C GLN A 40 1.71 -2.15 -23.17
N ILE A 41 2.95 -1.85 -23.57
CA ILE A 41 4.14 -2.14 -22.76
C ILE A 41 4.16 -1.24 -21.53
N GLN A 42 3.75 0.02 -21.69
CA GLN A 42 3.64 0.97 -20.59
C GLN A 42 2.56 0.54 -19.57
N GLY A 43 1.39 0.11 -20.02
CA GLY A 43 0.35 -0.45 -19.14
C GLY A 43 0.83 -1.69 -18.37
N LEU A 44 1.61 -2.56 -19.02
CA LEU A 44 2.27 -3.70 -18.37
C LEU A 44 3.24 -3.26 -17.28
N LEU A 45 4.16 -2.33 -17.59
CA LEU A 45 5.19 -1.87 -16.65
C LEU A 45 4.61 -1.11 -15.46
N ASN A 46 3.48 -0.43 -15.66
CA ASN A 46 2.80 0.29 -14.60
C ASN A 46 2.05 -0.63 -13.63
N ASN A 47 1.42 -1.68 -14.15
CA ASN A 47 0.51 -2.51 -13.35
C ASN A 47 1.16 -3.81 -12.82
N LEU A 48 1.90 -4.54 -13.65
CA LEU A 48 2.37 -5.89 -13.26
C LEU A 48 3.33 -5.89 -12.07
N PRO A 49 4.35 -5.00 -11.99
CA PRO A 49 5.29 -5.02 -10.88
C PRO A 49 4.63 -4.77 -9.53
N SER A 50 3.68 -3.84 -9.47
CA SER A 50 2.96 -3.50 -8.23
C SER A 50 2.02 -4.62 -7.80
N VAL A 51 1.30 -5.23 -8.75
CA VAL A 51 0.47 -6.42 -8.53
C VAL A 51 1.30 -7.58 -7.99
N ALA A 52 2.41 -7.91 -8.66
CA ALA A 52 3.27 -9.02 -8.29
C ALA A 52 3.89 -8.81 -6.90
N LEU A 53 4.41 -7.62 -6.63
CA LEU A 53 5.02 -7.29 -5.34
C LEU A 53 4.00 -7.41 -4.20
N THR A 54 2.78 -6.91 -4.41
CA THR A 54 1.75 -6.96 -3.37
C THR A 54 1.27 -8.39 -3.12
N PHE A 55 1.14 -9.21 -4.18
CA PHE A 55 0.79 -10.61 -4.05
C PHE A 55 1.88 -11.40 -3.30
N ILE A 56 3.15 -11.20 -3.64
CA ILE A 56 4.28 -11.80 -2.95
C ILE A 56 4.30 -11.38 -1.48
N ALA A 57 4.10 -10.09 -1.19
CA ALA A 57 4.02 -9.58 0.17
C ALA A 57 2.88 -10.24 0.97
N ALA A 58 1.70 -10.42 0.37
CA ALA A 58 0.58 -11.11 1.00
C ALA A 58 0.93 -12.57 1.34
N LEU A 59 1.55 -13.30 0.39
CA LEU A 59 1.95 -14.70 0.59
C LEU A 59 3.03 -14.85 1.66
N ILE A 60 4.08 -14.02 1.62
CA ILE A 60 5.14 -14.03 2.63
C ILE A 60 4.56 -13.70 4.00
N THR A 61 3.67 -12.70 4.10
CA THR A 61 3.03 -12.33 5.37
C THR A 61 2.17 -13.48 5.91
N ALA A 62 1.39 -14.15 5.06
CA ALA A 62 0.62 -15.33 5.44
C ALA A 62 1.53 -16.48 5.91
N TRP A 63 2.65 -16.70 5.21
CA TRP A 63 3.63 -17.70 5.58
C TRP A 63 4.32 -17.37 6.92
N CYS A 64 4.68 -16.11 7.16
CA CYS A 64 5.19 -15.67 8.46
C CYS A 64 4.15 -15.91 9.57
N ALA A 65 2.86 -15.68 9.29
CA ALA A 65 1.81 -15.88 10.28
C ALA A 65 1.70 -17.34 10.75
N VAL A 66 1.92 -18.32 9.87
CA VAL A 66 1.83 -19.74 10.26
C VAL A 66 2.97 -20.22 11.17
N GLN A 67 4.04 -19.43 11.32
CA GLN A 67 5.15 -19.73 12.23
C GLN A 67 4.83 -19.40 13.70
N PHE A 68 3.75 -18.66 13.95
CA PHE A 68 3.30 -18.34 15.29
C PHE A 68 2.21 -19.32 15.77
N GLU A 69 2.03 -19.42 17.09
CA GLU A 69 0.99 -20.27 17.67
C GLU A 69 -0.41 -19.86 17.19
N ARG A 70 -1.32 -20.85 17.03
CA ARG A 70 -2.68 -20.61 16.50
C ARG A 70 -3.50 -19.60 17.32
N SER A 71 -3.27 -19.57 18.63
CA SER A 71 -3.92 -18.69 19.60
C SER A 71 -3.27 -17.31 19.72
N SER A 72 -2.05 -17.14 19.21
CA SER A 72 -1.30 -15.89 19.36
C SER A 72 -1.96 -14.73 18.62
N ILE A 73 -1.87 -13.54 19.20
CA ILE A 73 -2.43 -12.32 18.62
C ILE A 73 -1.57 -11.82 17.45
N GLU A 74 -0.27 -12.11 17.49
CA GLU A 74 0.70 -11.86 16.43
C GLU A 74 0.30 -12.61 15.14
N ARG A 75 -0.07 -13.89 15.26
CA ARG A 75 -0.59 -14.66 14.13
C ARG A 75 -1.84 -14.04 13.53
N ARG A 76 -2.82 -13.67 14.38
CA ARG A 76 -4.08 -13.06 13.92
C ARG A 76 -3.80 -11.75 13.17
N THR A 77 -2.93 -10.91 13.74
CA THR A 77 -2.48 -9.66 13.13
C THR A 77 -1.90 -9.89 11.74
N LEU A 78 -0.98 -10.83 11.59
CA LEU A 78 -0.35 -11.14 10.30
C LEU A 78 -1.32 -11.79 9.31
N ILE A 79 -2.25 -12.64 9.75
CA ILE A 79 -3.29 -13.21 8.86
C ILE A 79 -4.20 -12.10 8.33
N TYR A 80 -4.65 -11.19 9.19
CA TYR A 80 -5.49 -10.08 8.76
C TYR A 80 -4.73 -9.14 7.82
N LEU A 81 -3.45 -8.86 8.10
CA LEU A 81 -2.60 -8.08 7.22
C LEU A 81 -2.44 -8.73 5.85
N ALA A 82 -2.17 -10.04 5.82
CA ALA A 82 -2.06 -10.82 4.59
C ALA A 82 -3.38 -10.86 3.81
N ALA A 83 -4.51 -10.98 4.49
CA ALA A 83 -5.83 -10.96 3.86
C ALA A 83 -6.13 -9.60 3.21
N GLY A 84 -5.84 -8.49 3.90
CA GLY A 84 -5.97 -7.15 3.34
C GLY A 84 -5.08 -6.93 2.12
N ALA A 85 -3.80 -7.29 2.22
CA ALA A 85 -2.88 -7.26 1.08
C ALA A 85 -3.35 -8.16 -0.07
N GLY A 86 -3.94 -9.32 0.23
CA GLY A 86 -4.54 -10.22 -0.75
C GLY A 86 -5.72 -9.60 -1.49
N PHE A 87 -6.65 -8.95 -0.78
CA PHE A 87 -7.74 -8.20 -1.41
C PHE A 87 -7.23 -7.07 -2.29
N TYR A 88 -6.26 -6.28 -1.82
CA TYR A 88 -5.62 -5.26 -2.66
C TYR A 88 -5.05 -5.88 -3.94
N ALA A 89 -4.28 -6.95 -3.82
CA ALA A 89 -3.65 -7.59 -4.96
C ALA A 89 -4.70 -8.13 -5.95
N LEU A 90 -5.81 -8.70 -5.47
CA LEU A 90 -6.92 -9.15 -6.33
C LEU A 90 -7.61 -7.98 -7.04
N GLY A 91 -7.84 -6.86 -6.34
CA GLY A 91 -8.36 -5.64 -6.94
C GLY A 91 -7.42 -5.12 -8.04
N SER A 92 -6.11 -5.07 -7.77
CA SER A 92 -5.12 -4.65 -8.75
C SER A 92 -5.00 -5.61 -9.94
N VAL A 93 -5.16 -6.92 -9.74
CA VAL A 93 -5.26 -7.90 -10.85
C VAL A 93 -6.50 -7.62 -11.70
N ALA A 94 -7.66 -7.41 -11.07
CA ALA A 94 -8.90 -7.12 -11.79
C ALA A 94 -8.81 -5.80 -12.57
N TRP A 95 -8.21 -4.77 -11.96
CA TRP A 95 -7.96 -3.48 -12.60
C TRP A 95 -7.03 -3.62 -13.81
N ALA A 96 -5.86 -4.22 -13.60
CA ALA A 96 -4.87 -4.43 -14.64
C ALA A 96 -5.44 -5.28 -15.79
N TYR A 97 -6.27 -6.27 -15.48
CA TYR A 97 -6.93 -7.09 -16.49
C TYR A 97 -7.87 -6.27 -17.38
N ILE A 98 -8.72 -5.42 -16.79
CA ILE A 98 -9.64 -4.56 -17.54
C ILE A 98 -8.85 -3.58 -18.41
N GLU A 99 -7.90 -2.86 -17.81
CA GLU A 99 -7.12 -1.85 -18.52
C GLU A 99 -6.31 -2.44 -19.68
N MET A 100 -5.63 -3.57 -19.44
CA MET A 100 -4.71 -4.14 -20.43
C MET A 100 -5.41 -4.99 -21.51
N PHE A 101 -6.41 -5.79 -21.14
CA PHE A 101 -7.03 -6.74 -22.07
C PHE A 101 -8.32 -6.21 -22.69
N GLN A 102 -9.07 -5.37 -21.98
CA GLN A 102 -10.26 -4.74 -22.55
C GLN A 102 -9.93 -3.40 -23.21
N GLY A 103 -8.76 -2.82 -22.92
CA GLY A 103 -8.29 -1.59 -23.54
C GLY A 103 -9.16 -0.38 -23.18
N VAL A 104 -9.92 -0.49 -22.09
CA VAL A 104 -10.79 0.58 -21.58
C VAL A 104 -10.25 1.04 -20.24
N GLU A 105 -10.36 2.35 -19.99
CA GLU A 105 -10.14 2.88 -18.65
C GLU A 105 -11.14 2.25 -17.69
N VAL A 106 -10.69 1.88 -16.49
CA VAL A 106 -11.54 1.19 -15.53
C VAL A 106 -12.67 2.14 -15.10
N PRO A 107 -13.95 1.80 -15.36
CA PRO A 107 -15.05 2.67 -14.99
C PRO A 107 -15.17 2.72 -13.46
N PHE A 108 -15.33 3.93 -12.91
CA PHE A 108 -15.57 4.12 -11.48
C PHE A 108 -17.05 4.42 -11.20
N PRO A 109 -17.74 3.66 -10.33
CA PRO A 109 -17.28 2.44 -9.65
C PRO A 109 -17.34 1.20 -10.57
N GLY A 110 -16.41 0.27 -10.37
CA GLY A 110 -16.24 -0.96 -11.13
C GLY A 110 -15.91 -2.18 -10.25
N PRO A 111 -15.77 -3.37 -10.86
CA PRO A 111 -15.46 -4.61 -10.14
C PRO A 111 -14.21 -4.56 -9.23
N PRO A 112 -13.09 -3.91 -9.61
CA PRO A 112 -11.92 -3.77 -8.74
C PRO A 112 -12.21 -3.07 -7.41
N ASP A 113 -13.14 -2.12 -7.40
CA ASP A 113 -13.47 -1.31 -6.22
C ASP A 113 -14.06 -2.15 -5.09
N LEU A 114 -14.75 -3.24 -5.40
CA LEU A 114 -15.23 -4.17 -4.37
C LEU A 114 -14.08 -4.78 -3.58
N PHE A 115 -13.00 -5.16 -4.26
CA PHE A 115 -11.81 -5.71 -3.60
C PHE A 115 -11.07 -4.63 -2.81
N PHE A 116 -10.95 -3.42 -3.35
CA PHE A 116 -10.34 -2.29 -2.65
C PHE A 116 -11.14 -1.84 -1.44
N LEU A 117 -12.47 -1.96 -1.46
CA LEU A 117 -13.30 -1.72 -0.27
C LEU A 117 -13.16 -2.86 0.74
N LEU A 118 -13.21 -4.11 0.28
CA LEU A 118 -13.09 -5.29 1.13
C LEU A 118 -11.75 -5.36 1.85
N GLN A 119 -10.67 -4.82 1.29
CA GLN A 119 -9.35 -4.80 1.94
C GLN A 119 -9.37 -4.07 3.30
N TYR A 120 -10.20 -3.03 3.45
CA TYR A 120 -10.16 -2.17 4.64
C TYR A 120 -10.60 -2.92 5.88
N VAL A 121 -11.51 -3.89 5.73
CA VAL A 121 -12.00 -4.72 6.85
C VAL A 121 -10.86 -5.50 7.52
N PRO A 122 -10.13 -6.39 6.82
CA PRO A 122 -9.01 -7.12 7.42
C PRO A 122 -7.85 -6.19 7.78
N LEU A 123 -7.54 -5.12 7.03
CA LEU A 123 -6.50 -4.17 7.46
C LEU A 123 -6.82 -3.48 8.79
N THR A 124 -8.09 -3.12 9.00
CA THR A 124 -8.55 -2.55 10.28
C THR A 124 -8.44 -3.57 11.40
N LEU A 125 -8.82 -4.83 11.16
CA LEU A 125 -8.66 -5.91 12.13
C LEU A 125 -7.17 -6.18 12.44
N ALA A 126 -6.29 -6.09 11.45
CA ALA A 126 -4.85 -6.22 11.61
C ALA A 126 -4.30 -5.12 12.50
N ALA A 127 -4.64 -3.85 12.20
CA ALA A 127 -4.23 -2.71 13.01
C ALA A 127 -4.72 -2.84 14.46
N TRP A 128 -5.98 -3.22 14.64
CA TRP A 128 -6.56 -3.44 15.96
C TRP A 128 -5.87 -4.57 16.74
N ALA A 129 -5.69 -5.73 16.13
CA ALA A 129 -4.98 -6.86 16.75
C ALA A 129 -3.52 -6.51 17.06
N GLY A 130 -2.85 -5.76 16.19
CA GLY A 130 -1.50 -5.27 16.40
C GLY A 130 -1.41 -4.34 17.61
N LEU A 131 -2.32 -3.38 17.73
CA LEU A 131 -2.39 -2.49 18.90
C LEU A 131 -2.57 -3.28 20.21
N LEU A 132 -3.44 -4.28 20.19
CA LEU A 132 -3.66 -5.16 21.33
C LEU A 132 -2.43 -6.02 21.67
N SER A 133 -1.65 -6.46 20.67
CA SER A 133 -0.40 -7.22 20.87
C SER A 133 0.65 -6.43 21.65
N PHE A 134 0.65 -5.10 21.50
CA PHE A 134 1.55 -4.20 22.23
C PHE A 134 0.95 -3.64 23.52
N SER A 135 -0.35 -3.84 23.77
CA SER A 135 -1.01 -3.37 24.98
C SER A 135 -0.37 -4.04 26.21
N GLY A 136 0.22 -3.23 27.09
CA GLY A 136 0.94 -3.68 28.27
C GLY A 136 2.45 -3.89 28.10
N ARG A 137 3.01 -3.85 26.87
CA ARG A 137 4.47 -3.96 26.63
C ARG A 137 5.12 -2.64 26.23
N VAL A 138 4.38 -1.73 25.62
CA VAL A 138 4.90 -0.45 25.12
C VAL A 138 3.91 0.68 25.45
N LYS A 139 4.43 1.88 25.74
CA LYS A 139 3.58 3.09 25.84
C LYS A 139 3.03 3.42 24.46
N LEU A 140 1.75 3.11 24.23
CA LEU A 140 1.09 3.26 22.92
C LEU A 140 0.86 4.72 22.50
N GLY A 141 0.90 5.68 23.44
CA GLY A 141 0.62 7.09 23.17
C GLY A 141 1.49 7.71 22.06
N PRO A 142 2.83 7.76 22.21
CA PRO A 142 3.69 8.38 21.20
C PRO A 142 3.59 7.72 19.81
N PRO A 143 3.62 6.38 19.66
CA PRO A 143 3.40 5.74 18.36
C PRO A 143 2.06 6.10 17.72
N LEU A 144 0.96 6.10 18.49
CA LEU A 144 -0.36 6.49 17.97
C LEU A 144 -0.40 7.94 17.49
N VAL A 145 0.20 8.86 18.25
CA VAL A 145 0.27 10.28 17.86
C VAL A 145 1.12 10.44 16.60
N ILE A 146 2.27 9.79 16.51
CA ILE A 146 3.13 9.82 15.31
C ILE A 146 2.38 9.25 14.10
N SER A 147 1.74 8.08 14.25
CA SER A 147 0.95 7.48 13.18
C SER A 147 -0.22 8.37 12.75
N GLY A 148 -0.95 8.96 13.70
CA GLY A 148 -2.05 9.88 13.40
C GLY A 148 -1.58 11.15 12.68
N VAL A 149 -0.48 11.77 13.13
CA VAL A 149 0.12 12.94 12.47
C VAL A 149 0.58 12.58 11.06
N LEU A 150 1.22 11.42 10.86
CA LEU A 150 1.64 10.98 9.53
C LEU A 150 0.45 10.75 8.59
N VAL A 151 -0.64 10.17 9.08
CA VAL A 151 -1.87 10.00 8.30
C VAL A 151 -2.46 11.34 7.90
N VAL A 152 -2.57 12.29 8.83
CA VAL A 152 -3.09 13.64 8.54
C VAL A 152 -2.17 14.38 7.57
N ALA A 153 -0.86 14.33 7.77
CA ALA A 153 0.12 14.99 6.90
C ALA A 153 0.11 14.39 5.48
N THR A 154 0.03 13.06 5.37
CA THR A 154 -0.08 12.37 4.07
C THR A 154 -1.39 12.72 3.39
N GLY A 155 -2.51 12.71 4.12
CA GLY A 155 -3.81 13.10 3.60
C GLY A 155 -3.81 14.56 3.10
N ALA A 156 -3.22 15.48 3.85
CA ALA A 156 -3.08 16.88 3.46
C ALA A 156 -2.17 17.04 2.22
N PHE A 157 -1.06 16.32 2.16
CA PHE A 157 -0.15 16.32 1.00
C PHE A 157 -0.83 15.78 -0.26
N LEU A 158 -1.61 14.70 -0.15
CA LEU A 158 -2.37 14.13 -1.28
C LEU A 158 -3.55 15.03 -1.68
N ALA A 159 -4.15 15.75 -0.72
CA ALA A 159 -5.23 16.70 -0.98
C ALA A 159 -4.74 18.02 -1.62
N TYR A 160 -3.46 18.39 -1.42
CA TYR A 160 -2.87 19.61 -1.98
C TYR A 160 -3.01 19.72 -3.52
N PRO A 161 -2.58 18.72 -4.32
CA PRO A 161 -2.78 18.77 -5.78
C PRO A 161 -4.24 18.61 -6.22
N LEU A 162 -5.10 18.03 -5.37
CA LEU A 162 -6.54 17.94 -5.64
C LEU A 162 -7.25 19.28 -5.44
N GLY A 163 -6.76 20.12 -4.53
CA GLY A 163 -7.22 21.50 -4.35
C GLY A 163 -7.10 22.30 -5.64
N ASP A 164 -5.93 22.27 -6.28
CA ASP A 164 -5.67 22.99 -7.53
C ASP A 164 -6.54 22.51 -8.71
N GLN A 165 -6.92 21.22 -8.74
CA GLN A 165 -7.82 20.69 -9.77
C GLN A 165 -9.31 20.97 -9.48
N VAL A 166 -9.71 21.04 -8.21
CA VAL A 166 -11.10 21.33 -7.79
C VAL A 166 -11.40 22.83 -7.83
N THR A 167 -10.42 23.69 -7.54
CA THR A 167 -10.52 25.15 -7.70
C THR A 167 -10.11 25.62 -9.08
N GLY A 168 -10.04 24.72 -10.07
CA GLY A 168 -9.75 25.06 -11.46
C GLY A 168 -10.67 26.17 -11.95
N GLU A 169 -10.20 27.41 -11.80
CA GLU A 169 -10.56 28.52 -12.67
C GLU A 169 -10.50 27.95 -14.09
N ALA A 170 -11.65 27.92 -14.74
CA ALA A 170 -11.74 27.59 -16.14
C ALA A 170 -10.64 28.37 -16.87
N ALA A 171 -9.64 27.65 -17.41
CA ALA A 171 -8.64 28.27 -18.26
C ALA A 171 -9.39 29.15 -19.27
N PRO A 172 -9.12 30.46 -19.33
CA PRO A 172 -9.89 31.32 -20.22
C PRO A 172 -9.72 30.81 -21.64
N LEU A 173 -10.85 30.59 -22.31
CA LEU A 173 -10.99 30.36 -23.74
C LEU A 173 -10.19 31.43 -24.54
N GLN A 174 -8.90 31.21 -24.73
CA GLN A 174 -8.03 32.01 -25.60
C GLN A 174 -7.55 31.22 -26.82
N VAL A 175 -8.34 30.27 -27.31
CA VAL A 175 -8.13 29.63 -28.62
C VAL A 175 -9.43 29.61 -29.44
N ALA A 176 -10.12 30.75 -29.46
CA ALA A 176 -11.23 30.98 -30.39
C ALA A 176 -11.03 32.21 -31.30
N LEU A 177 -9.91 32.93 -31.19
CA LEU A 177 -9.58 34.05 -32.08
C LEU A 177 -8.06 34.18 -32.28
N SER A 178 -7.48 33.29 -33.10
CA SER A 178 -6.28 33.55 -33.92
C SER A 178 -6.23 32.59 -35.08
#